data_AF-A0A542G3I2-F1
#
_entry.id   AF-A0A542G3I2-F1
#
_cell.length_a   1.000
_cell.length_b   1.000
_cell.length_c   1.000
_cell.angle_alpha   90.00
_cell.angle_beta   90.00
_cell.angle_gamma   90.00
#
_symmetry.space_group_name_H-M   'P 1'
#
loop_
_entity.id
_entity.type
_entity.pdbx_description
1 polymer ?
#
loop_
_entity_poly.entity_id
_entity_poly.type
_entity_poly.pdbx_seq_one_letter_code
_entity_poly.pdbx_strand_id
1 'polypeptide(L)'
;MNPQLFLAFLVVAAALACTPGVDWAYTIAAGLRQRSFVPAVAGLCGGYVLHTVLLVAGLAAVLAGMPGVLGWITLAGAGYLLWLGVGTLRSWRGASFSVDAAGAAGTQLRTFLQGMGTSGINPKGLLFYVALIPQFVSSEAALPVPVQSGLLGMTFVALAGLVYTVVALLSRTLLQSRPGAARAVTLASGIIMVALGAVLLGEQLLPFAASHIQ
;
A
#
# COMPACT_ATOMS: atom_id res chain seq x y z
N MET A 1 8.01 -3.39 19.34
CA MET A 1 7.42 -4.05 18.16
C MET A 1 8.30 -5.24 17.80
N ASN A 2 7.71 -6.33 17.33
CA ASN A 2 8.47 -7.50 16.90
C ASN A 2 9.25 -7.15 15.61
N PRO A 3 10.59 -7.30 15.57
CA PRO A 3 11.40 -6.87 14.43
C PRO A 3 11.15 -7.71 13.17
N GLN A 4 10.82 -9.01 13.31
CA GLN A 4 10.48 -9.88 12.18
C GLN A 4 9.18 -9.44 11.51
N LEU A 5 8.13 -9.13 12.29
CA LEU A 5 6.88 -8.60 11.76
C LEU A 5 7.09 -7.25 11.05
N PHE A 6 7.93 -6.39 11.61
CA PHE A 6 8.24 -5.11 10.99
C PHE A 6 9.01 -5.26 9.66
N LEU A 7 9.96 -6.19 9.58
CA LEU A 7 10.68 -6.48 8.33
C LEU A 7 9.74 -7.08 7.28
N ALA A 8 8.85 -8.00 7.68
CA ALA A 8 7.83 -8.54 6.80
C ALA A 8 6.90 -7.44 6.27
N PHE A 9 6.47 -6.52 7.15
CA PHE A 9 5.71 -5.35 6.76
C PHE A 9 6.43 -4.49 5.72
N LEU A 10 7.71 -4.19 5.93
CA LEU A 10 8.49 -3.37 4.99
C LEU A 10 8.54 -3.99 3.59
N VAL A 11 8.68 -5.30 3.49
CA VAL A 11 8.67 -6.01 2.19
C VAL A 11 7.33 -5.85 1.49
N VAL A 12 6.22 -6.03 2.20
CA VAL A 12 4.86 -5.89 1.64
C VAL A 12 4.56 -4.45 1.27
N ALA A 13 4.87 -3.52 2.18
CA ALA A 13 4.72 -2.08 1.99
C ALA A 13 5.48 -1.62 0.74
N ALA A 14 6.73 -2.09 0.57
CA ALA A 14 7.55 -1.78 -0.60
C ALA A 14 6.95 -2.37 -1.88
N ALA A 15 6.55 -3.64 -1.86
CA ALA A 15 5.93 -4.29 -3.01
C ALA A 15 4.68 -3.52 -3.47
N LEU A 16 3.80 -3.14 -2.53
CA LEU A 16 2.57 -2.39 -2.82
C LEU A 16 2.82 -0.96 -3.28
N ALA A 17 3.77 -0.25 -2.67
CA ALA A 17 4.17 1.09 -3.10
C ALA A 17 4.77 1.06 -4.50
N CYS A 18 5.50 -0.01 -4.84
CA CYS A 18 6.08 -0.23 -6.16
C CYS A 18 5.07 -0.72 -7.22
N THR A 19 3.95 -1.32 -6.83
CA THR A 19 2.92 -1.75 -7.79
C THR A 19 2.27 -0.56 -8.47
N PRO A 20 2.39 -0.42 -9.81
CA PRO A 20 1.76 0.65 -10.55
C PRO A 20 0.23 0.65 -10.38
N GLY A 21 -0.35 1.85 -10.30
CA GLY A 21 -1.78 2.07 -10.11
C GLY A 21 -2.14 3.54 -10.25
N VAL A 22 -3.29 3.95 -9.71
CA VAL A 22 -3.78 5.34 -9.82
C VAL A 22 -2.81 6.37 -9.22
N ASP A 23 -2.17 6.06 -8.10
CA ASP A 23 -1.16 6.93 -7.48
C ASP A 23 0.08 7.13 -8.36
N TRP A 24 0.52 6.06 -9.05
CA TRP A 24 1.64 6.14 -9.99
C TRP A 24 1.25 6.97 -11.20
N ALA A 25 0.07 6.74 -11.77
CA ALA A 25 -0.43 7.51 -12.91
C ALA A 25 -0.51 9.01 -12.56
N TYR A 26 -1.02 9.34 -11.38
CA TYR A 26 -1.09 10.72 -10.90
C TYR A 26 0.31 11.34 -10.70
N THR A 27 1.21 10.60 -10.05
CA THR A 27 2.61 10.99 -9.84
C THR A 27 3.37 11.22 -11.15
N ILE A 28 3.21 10.32 -12.13
CA ILE A 28 3.81 10.43 -13.47
C ILE A 28 3.30 11.69 -14.17
N ALA A 29 1.98 11.90 -14.16
CA ALA A 29 1.34 13.07 -14.75
C ALA A 29 1.84 14.37 -14.10
N ALA A 30 1.99 14.39 -12.77
CA ALA A 30 2.51 15.55 -12.05
C ALA A 30 3.99 15.83 -12.40
N GLY A 31 4.82 14.78 -12.48
CA GLY A 31 6.22 14.89 -12.88
C GLY A 31 6.40 15.45 -14.29
N LEU A 32 5.55 15.03 -15.24
CA LEU A 32 5.60 15.49 -16.64
C LEU A 32 5.09 16.93 -16.83
N ARG A 33 4.08 17.37 -16.07
CA ARG A 33 3.32 18.59 -16.39
C ARG A 33 3.61 19.79 -15.53
N GLN A 34 3.98 19.57 -14.27
CA GLN A 34 4.09 20.66 -13.32
C GLN A 34 5.53 21.14 -13.20
N ARG A 35 5.74 22.44 -12.94
CA ARG A 35 7.05 22.96 -12.55
C ARG A 35 7.59 22.24 -11.31
N SER A 36 6.70 21.88 -10.38
CA SER A 36 7.00 21.07 -9.19
C SER A 36 5.99 19.94 -9.02
N PHE A 37 6.46 18.70 -8.84
CA PHE A 37 5.63 17.54 -8.50
C PHE A 37 5.38 17.41 -6.99
N VAL A 38 6.07 18.22 -6.16
CA VAL A 38 6.04 18.12 -4.70
C VAL A 38 4.62 18.21 -4.14
N PRO A 39 3.76 19.16 -4.56
CA PRO A 39 2.39 19.21 -4.06
C PRO A 39 1.58 17.94 -4.36
N ALA A 40 1.82 17.29 -5.51
CA ALA A 40 1.12 16.06 -5.89
C ALA A 40 1.52 14.90 -4.98
N VAL A 41 2.82 14.69 -4.77
CA VAL A 41 3.34 13.63 -3.88
C VAL A 41 2.94 13.91 -2.43
N ALA A 42 3.06 15.15 -1.96
CA ALA A 42 2.61 15.54 -0.63
C ALA A 42 1.10 15.29 -0.44
N GLY A 43 0.31 15.56 -1.48
CA GLY A 43 -1.12 15.24 -1.50
C GLY A 43 -1.36 13.74 -1.33
N LEU A 44 -0.71 12.90 -2.15
CA LEU A 44 -0.81 11.44 -2.03
C LEU A 44 -0.43 10.94 -0.63
N CYS A 45 0.67 11.45 -0.06
CA CYS A 45 1.05 11.15 1.32
C CYS A 45 -0.03 11.59 2.32
N GLY A 46 -0.65 12.75 2.11
CA GLY A 46 -1.76 13.26 2.92
C GLY A 46 -2.95 12.31 2.98
N GLY A 47 -3.30 11.65 1.87
CA GLY A 47 -4.36 10.63 1.87
C GLY A 47 -4.00 9.39 2.70
N TYR A 48 -2.74 8.96 2.67
CA TYR A 48 -2.26 7.86 3.51
C TYR A 48 -2.09 8.23 4.98
N VAL A 49 -1.75 9.49 5.29
CA VAL A 49 -1.82 10.00 6.67
C VAL A 49 -3.26 9.94 7.17
N LEU A 50 -4.25 10.31 6.36
CA LEU A 50 -5.66 10.17 6.72
C LEU A 50 -6.03 8.70 6.98
N HIS A 51 -5.62 7.77 6.12
CA HIS A 51 -5.82 6.33 6.37
C HIS A 51 -5.15 5.87 7.68
N THR A 52 -3.95 6.38 7.97
CA THR A 52 -3.23 6.06 9.22
C THR A 52 -4.02 6.55 10.44
N VAL A 53 -4.51 7.78 10.41
CA VAL A 53 -5.33 8.34 11.49
C VAL A 53 -6.61 7.53 11.68
N LEU A 54 -7.32 7.21 10.59
CA LEU A 54 -8.54 6.40 10.64
C LEU A 54 -8.28 4.99 11.19
N LEU A 55 -7.17 4.36 10.78
CA LEU A 55 -6.77 3.06 11.29
C LEU A 55 -6.47 3.13 12.79
N VAL A 56 -5.66 4.08 13.24
CA VAL A 56 -5.30 4.23 14.66
C VAL A 56 -6.54 4.50 15.52
N ALA A 57 -7.45 5.36 15.05
CA ALA A 57 -8.69 5.68 15.75
C ALA A 57 -9.68 4.49 15.78
N GLY A 58 -9.81 3.76 14.66
CA GLY A 58 -10.81 2.70 14.51
C GLY A 58 -10.35 1.33 15.00
N LEU A 59 -9.07 0.99 14.87
CA LEU A 59 -8.58 -0.35 15.16
C LEU A 59 -8.72 -0.71 16.64
N ALA A 60 -8.43 0.22 17.55
CA ALA A 60 -8.60 -0.02 18.98
C ALA A 60 -10.05 -0.35 19.35
N ALA A 61 -11.02 0.37 18.74
CA ALA A 61 -12.44 0.13 18.96
C ALA A 61 -12.88 -1.24 18.42
N VAL A 62 -12.39 -1.64 17.25
CA VAL A 62 -12.69 -2.96 16.65
C VAL A 62 -12.12 -4.10 17.51
N LEU A 63 -10.88 -3.97 17.98
CA LEU A 63 -10.21 -5.00 18.78
C LEU A 63 -10.83 -5.17 20.17
N ALA A 64 -11.31 -4.09 20.77
CA ALA A 64 -11.98 -4.16 22.07
C ALA A 64 -13.37 -4.80 22.00
N GLY A 65 -14.05 -4.69 20.86
CA GLY A 65 -15.43 -5.17 20.70
C GLY A 65 -15.57 -6.65 20.35
N MET A 66 -14.55 -7.29 19.76
CA MET A 66 -14.67 -8.65 19.22
C MET A 66 -13.39 -9.49 19.46
N PRO A 67 -13.38 -10.37 20.49
CA PRO A 67 -12.32 -11.35 20.69
C PRO A 67 -12.09 -12.19 19.43
N GLY A 68 -10.84 -12.31 18.97
CA GLY A 68 -10.49 -13.07 17.76
C GLY A 68 -10.66 -12.34 16.42
N VAL A 69 -11.11 -11.08 16.42
CA VAL A 69 -11.28 -10.30 15.17
C VAL A 69 -9.97 -10.12 14.38
N LEU A 70 -8.82 -10.11 15.06
CA LEU A 70 -7.51 -10.08 14.39
C LEU A 70 -7.30 -11.28 13.47
N GLY A 71 -7.75 -12.47 13.86
CA GLY A 71 -7.64 -13.66 13.02
C GLY A 71 -8.46 -13.52 11.73
N TRP A 72 -9.69 -13.05 11.85
CA TRP A 72 -10.56 -12.79 10.70
C TRP A 72 -10.03 -11.68 9.79
N ILE A 73 -9.51 -10.59 10.35
CA ILE A 73 -8.85 -9.53 9.58
C ILE A 73 -7.61 -10.07 8.86
N THR A 74 -6.83 -10.94 9.52
CA THR A 74 -5.65 -11.58 8.93
C THR A 74 -6.02 -12.47 7.76
N LEU A 75 -7.04 -13.31 7.91
CA LEU A 75 -7.53 -14.17 6.83
C LEU A 75 -8.06 -13.34 5.64
N ALA A 76 -8.81 -12.28 5.92
CA ALA A 76 -9.32 -11.37 4.90
C ALA A 76 -8.18 -10.66 4.15
N GLY A 77 -7.17 -10.16 4.86
CA GLY A 77 -6.04 -9.49 4.22
C GLY A 77 -5.10 -10.44 3.46
N ALA A 78 -4.94 -11.68 3.92
CA ALA A 78 -4.22 -12.72 3.17
C ALA A 78 -4.94 -13.03 1.84
N GLY A 79 -6.27 -13.23 1.88
CA GLY A 79 -7.09 -13.40 0.68
C GLY A 79 -7.00 -12.20 -0.27
N TYR A 80 -6.96 -10.98 0.28
CA TYR A 80 -6.80 -9.77 -0.51
C TYR A 80 -5.41 -9.66 -1.17
N LEU A 81 -4.32 -9.98 -0.46
CA LEU A 81 -2.97 -10.04 -1.04
C LEU A 81 -2.90 -11.03 -2.19
N LEU A 82 -3.53 -12.21 -2.03
CA LEU A 82 -3.61 -13.21 -3.09
C LEU A 82 -4.39 -12.66 -4.29
N TRP A 83 -5.56 -12.05 -4.06
CA TRP A 83 -6.36 -11.46 -5.13
C TRP A 83 -5.62 -10.35 -5.88
N LEU A 84 -5.00 -9.40 -5.16
CA LEU A 84 -4.20 -8.34 -5.77
C LEU A 84 -2.97 -8.90 -6.48
N GLY A 85 -2.26 -9.83 -5.85
CA GLY A 85 -1.07 -10.46 -6.40
C GLY A 85 -1.40 -11.17 -7.72
N VAL A 86 -2.44 -11.99 -7.74
CA VAL A 86 -2.93 -12.67 -8.96
C VAL A 86 -3.40 -11.67 -10.02
N GLY A 87 -4.14 -10.63 -9.63
CA GLY A 87 -4.55 -9.57 -10.56
C GLY A 87 -3.35 -8.87 -11.20
N THR A 88 -2.33 -8.57 -10.39
CA THR A 88 -1.08 -7.95 -10.81
C THR A 88 -0.29 -8.87 -11.76
N LEU A 89 -0.22 -10.18 -11.44
CA LEU A 89 0.39 -11.21 -12.28
C LEU A 89 -0.38 -11.50 -13.57
N ARG A 90 -1.65 -11.11 -13.68
CA ARG A 90 -2.44 -11.22 -14.92
C ARG A 90 -2.26 -9.99 -15.81
N SER A 91 -2.15 -8.80 -15.22
CA SER A 91 -2.09 -7.54 -15.96
C SER A 91 -0.67 -7.07 -16.27
N TRP A 92 0.38 -7.66 -15.70
CA TRP A 92 1.76 -7.17 -15.81
C TRP A 92 2.23 -6.93 -17.25
N ARG A 93 1.83 -7.75 -18.24
CA ARG A 93 2.23 -7.59 -19.65
C ARG A 93 1.68 -6.30 -20.28
N GLY A 94 0.53 -5.84 -19.81
CA GLY A 94 -0.12 -4.60 -20.23
C GLY A 94 0.32 -3.36 -19.45
N ALA A 95 1.17 -3.52 -18.42
CA ALA A 95 1.64 -2.39 -17.63
C ALA A 95 2.39 -1.38 -18.52
N SER A 96 1.90 -0.14 -18.48
CA SER A 96 2.42 0.99 -19.24
C SER A 96 2.42 2.23 -18.36
N PHE A 97 3.34 3.15 -18.61
CA PHE A 97 3.42 4.45 -17.95
C PHE A 97 2.71 5.56 -18.75
N SER A 98 1.83 5.19 -19.69
CA SER A 98 1.11 6.14 -20.54
C SER A 98 0.03 6.91 -19.77
N VAL A 99 0.02 8.23 -19.93
CA VAL A 99 -1.03 9.11 -19.38
C VAL A 99 -1.58 9.97 -20.53
N ASP A 100 -2.89 9.97 -20.71
CA ASP A 100 -3.57 10.95 -21.56
C ASP A 100 -3.43 12.35 -20.93
N ALA A 101 -2.74 13.25 -21.63
CA ALA A 101 -2.43 14.58 -21.13
C ALA A 101 -3.69 15.47 -21.11
N ALA A 102 -4.47 15.45 -20.03
CA ALA A 102 -5.63 16.33 -19.86
C ALA A 102 -5.49 17.34 -18.70
N GLY A 103 -5.51 18.65 -19.01
CA GLY A 103 -5.97 19.74 -18.11
C GLY A 103 -4.92 20.74 -17.56
N ALA A 104 -5.10 22.04 -17.77
CA ALA A 104 -4.17 23.11 -17.42
C ALA A 104 -3.67 23.12 -15.95
N ALA A 105 -2.49 23.75 -15.72
CA ALA A 105 -1.83 23.88 -14.42
C ALA A 105 -2.74 24.55 -13.37
N GLY A 106 -3.18 23.78 -12.37
CA GLY A 106 -3.89 24.31 -11.20
C GLY A 106 -2.94 24.87 -10.13
N THR A 107 -3.50 25.49 -9.09
CA THR A 107 -2.72 25.95 -7.93
C THR A 107 -2.03 24.78 -7.21
N GLN A 108 -0.97 25.06 -6.45
CA GLN A 108 -0.29 24.04 -5.63
C GLN A 108 -1.25 23.36 -4.66
N LEU A 109 -2.15 24.14 -4.03
CA LEU A 109 -3.18 23.62 -3.13
C LEU A 109 -4.15 22.68 -3.86
N ARG A 110 -4.62 23.04 -5.06
CA ARG A 110 -5.51 22.17 -5.85
C ARG A 110 -4.83 20.85 -6.20
N THR A 111 -3.55 20.90 -6.58
CA THR A 111 -2.75 19.70 -6.86
C THR A 111 -2.57 18.82 -5.62
N PHE A 112 -2.34 19.43 -4.46
CA PHE A 112 -2.27 18.73 -3.19
C PHE A 112 -3.59 18.03 -2.85
N LEU A 113 -4.72 18.76 -2.88
CA LEU A 113 -6.04 18.21 -2.58
C LEU A 113 -6.44 17.10 -3.55
N GLN A 114 -6.10 17.23 -4.84
CA GLN A 114 -6.34 16.19 -5.82
C GLN A 114 -5.49 14.92 -5.55
N GLY A 115 -4.23 15.07 -5.15
CA GLY A 115 -3.40 13.92 -4.73
C GLY A 115 -3.93 13.25 -3.47
N MET A 116 -4.36 14.04 -2.49
CA MET A 116 -4.98 13.54 -1.26
C MET A 116 -6.27 12.78 -1.55
N GLY A 117 -7.12 13.29 -2.44
CA GLY A 117 -8.32 12.57 -2.89
C GLY A 117 -8.00 11.30 -3.68
N THR A 118 -6.97 11.34 -4.54
CA THR A 118 -6.56 10.20 -5.37
C THR A 118 -6.16 9.00 -4.52
N SER A 119 -5.26 9.21 -3.56
CA SER A 119 -4.81 8.16 -2.62
C SER A 119 -5.86 7.84 -1.56
N GLY A 120 -6.56 8.85 -1.04
CA GLY A 120 -7.56 8.69 0.03
C GLY A 120 -8.75 7.84 -0.39
N ILE A 121 -9.16 7.88 -1.65
CA ILE A 121 -10.25 7.06 -2.21
C ILE A 121 -9.70 5.79 -2.91
N ASN A 122 -8.37 5.63 -2.98
CA ASN A 122 -7.76 4.49 -3.65
C ASN A 122 -8.12 3.18 -2.90
N PRO A 123 -8.86 2.25 -3.52
CA PRO A 123 -9.23 1.00 -2.88
C PRO A 123 -8.01 0.15 -2.51
N LYS A 124 -6.90 0.24 -3.25
CA LYS A 124 -5.63 -0.42 -2.91
C LYS A 124 -5.10 0.06 -1.55
N GLY A 125 -5.12 1.38 -1.35
CA GLY A 125 -4.68 2.02 -0.12
C GLY A 125 -5.58 1.65 1.06
N LEU A 126 -6.88 1.86 0.91
CA LEU A 126 -7.88 1.53 1.93
C LEU A 126 -7.77 0.08 2.39
N LEU A 127 -7.72 -0.86 1.44
CA LEU A 127 -7.65 -2.29 1.75
C LEU A 127 -6.30 -2.70 2.36
N PHE A 128 -5.20 -2.06 1.99
CA PHE A 128 -3.92 -2.25 2.69
C PHE A 128 -4.00 -1.82 4.16
N TYR A 129 -4.55 -0.64 4.44
CA TYR A 129 -4.68 -0.15 5.82
C TYR A 129 -5.63 -1.00 6.66
N VAL A 130 -6.78 -1.39 6.11
CA VAL A 130 -7.79 -2.15 6.85
C VAL A 130 -7.41 -3.62 7.03
N ALA A 131 -6.87 -4.25 5.98
CA ALA A 131 -6.70 -5.70 5.96
C ALA A 131 -5.27 -6.14 6.27
N LEU A 132 -4.25 -5.31 5.96
CA LEU A 132 -2.85 -5.73 6.05
C LEU A 132 -2.10 -5.14 7.23
N ILE A 133 -2.22 -3.84 7.53
CA ILE A 133 -1.50 -3.27 8.68
C ILE A 133 -1.79 -4.01 9.99
N PRO A 134 -3.04 -4.39 10.33
CA PRO A 134 -3.33 -5.11 11.57
C PRO A 134 -2.59 -6.45 11.71
N GLN A 135 -2.16 -7.07 10.60
CA GLN A 135 -1.45 -8.35 10.63
C GLN A 135 -0.02 -8.24 11.15
N PHE A 136 0.54 -7.03 11.09
CA PHE A 136 1.89 -6.75 11.57
C PHE A 136 1.89 -6.16 12.98
N VAL A 137 0.71 -6.14 13.62
CA VAL A 137 0.53 -5.70 15.01
C VAL A 137 0.42 -6.93 15.90
N SER A 138 1.14 -6.92 17.01
CA SER A 138 1.05 -7.96 18.04
C SER A 138 0.42 -7.38 19.31
N SER A 139 -0.62 -8.04 19.84
CA SER A 139 -1.24 -7.70 21.13
C SER A 139 -0.34 -8.04 22.32
N GLU A 140 0.65 -8.92 22.13
CA GLU A 140 1.59 -9.37 23.17
C GLU A 140 2.86 -8.52 23.22
N ALA A 141 3.06 -7.63 22.23
CA ALA A 141 4.23 -6.77 22.20
C ALA A 141 4.13 -5.65 23.25
N ALA A 142 5.28 -5.19 23.74
CA ALA A 142 5.37 -4.11 24.74
C ALA A 142 4.78 -2.75 24.29
N LEU A 143 4.61 -2.52 22.98
CA LEU A 143 4.02 -1.29 22.46
C LEU A 143 2.51 -1.43 22.33
N PRO A 144 1.70 -0.43 22.71
CA PRO A 144 0.25 -0.46 22.48
C PRO A 144 -0.10 -0.59 21.00
N VAL A 145 -1.20 -1.30 20.69
CA VAL A 145 -1.70 -1.49 19.31
C VAL A 145 -1.84 -0.18 18.52
N PRO A 146 -2.41 0.91 19.07
CA PRO A 146 -2.51 2.19 18.35
C PRO A 146 -1.14 2.75 17.95
N VAL A 147 -0.13 2.60 18.82
CA VAL A 147 1.24 3.08 18.56
C VAL A 147 1.89 2.25 17.46
N GLN A 148 1.77 0.92 17.52
CA GLN A 148 2.27 0.03 16.46
C GLN A 148 1.63 0.37 15.10
N SER A 149 0.31 0.55 15.08
CA SER A 149 -0.46 0.86 13.87
C SER A 149 -0.06 2.22 13.27
N GLY A 150 0.14 3.23 14.12
CA GLY A 150 0.63 4.53 13.71
C GLY A 150 2.04 4.46 13.12
N LEU A 151 2.94 3.70 13.75
CA LEU A 151 4.31 3.50 13.24
C LEU A 151 4.32 2.81 11.88
N LEU A 152 3.54 1.74 11.72
CA LEU A 152 3.42 1.01 10.45
C LEU A 152 2.82 1.92 9.36
N GLY A 153 1.72 2.62 9.67
CA GLY A 153 1.09 3.55 8.74
C GLY A 153 2.02 4.69 8.30
N MET A 154 2.72 5.33 9.23
CA MET A 154 3.67 6.39 8.90
C MET A 154 4.91 5.88 8.15
N THR A 155 5.34 4.65 8.43
CA THR A 155 6.40 3.99 7.67
C THR A 155 5.98 3.80 6.22
N PHE A 156 4.73 3.36 5.97
CA PHE A 156 4.21 3.27 4.61
C PHE A 156 4.09 4.65 3.94
N VAL A 157 3.63 5.69 4.65
CA VAL A 157 3.59 7.06 4.12
C VAL A 157 4.97 7.51 3.65
N ALA A 158 6.01 7.29 4.46
CA ALA A 158 7.38 7.66 4.12
C ALA A 158 7.90 6.87 2.90
N LEU A 159 7.66 5.57 2.88
CA LEU A 159 8.06 4.69 1.78
C LEU A 159 7.35 5.03 0.46
N ALA A 160 6.03 5.24 0.51
CA ALA A 160 5.24 5.68 -0.63
C ALA A 160 5.71 7.05 -1.13
N GLY A 161 5.97 8.00 -0.23
CA GLY A 161 6.52 9.31 -0.58
C GLY A 161 7.86 9.20 -1.31
N LEU A 162 8.76 8.33 -0.84
CA LEU A 162 10.04 8.05 -1.50
C LEU A 162 9.83 7.45 -2.90
N VAL A 163 9.05 6.38 -3.01
CA VAL A 163 8.78 5.69 -4.28
C VAL A 163 8.14 6.65 -5.29
N TYR A 164 7.13 7.42 -4.87
CA TYR A 164 6.42 8.35 -5.74
C TYR A 164 7.31 9.53 -6.14
N THR A 165 8.16 10.02 -5.25
CA THR A 165 9.17 11.03 -5.62
C THR A 165 10.12 10.50 -6.70
N VAL A 166 10.63 9.27 -6.53
CA VAL A 166 11.49 8.63 -7.54
C VAL A 166 10.73 8.48 -8.87
N VAL A 167 9.49 8.01 -8.84
CA VAL A 167 8.66 7.87 -10.05
C VAL A 167 8.42 9.21 -10.75
N ALA A 168 8.14 10.28 -10.02
CA ALA A 168 7.96 11.62 -10.59
C ALA A 168 9.25 12.18 -11.22
N LEU A 169 10.40 11.93 -10.59
CA LEU A 169 11.70 12.34 -11.13
C LEU A 169 12.06 11.56 -12.40
N LEU A 170 11.83 10.25 -12.39
CA LEU A 170 12.06 9.38 -13.54
C LEU A 170 11.06 9.64 -14.67
N SER A 171 9.86 10.18 -14.39
CA SER A 171 8.89 10.48 -15.45
C SER A 171 9.38 11.58 -16.39
N ARG A 172 10.14 12.54 -15.85
CA ARG A 172 10.75 13.63 -16.62
C ARG A 172 11.89 13.17 -17.53
N THR A 173 12.56 12.08 -17.19
CA THR A 173 13.83 11.68 -17.84
C THR A 173 13.74 10.37 -18.61
N LEU A 174 12.86 9.43 -18.23
CA LEU A 174 12.97 8.03 -18.63
C LEU A 174 11.64 7.28 -18.85
N LEU A 175 10.54 7.61 -18.18
CA LEU A 175 9.37 6.69 -18.11
C LEU A 175 8.50 6.63 -19.38
N GLN A 176 8.61 7.56 -20.34
CA GLN A 176 7.93 7.39 -21.63
C GLN A 176 8.61 6.34 -22.54
N SER A 177 9.87 5.96 -22.27
CA SER A 177 10.69 5.19 -23.22
C SER A 177 10.91 3.72 -22.83
N ARG A 178 10.41 3.25 -21.67
CA ARG A 178 10.74 1.90 -21.15
C ARG A 178 9.55 1.13 -20.54
N PRO A 179 8.58 0.68 -21.34
CA PRO A 179 7.49 -0.19 -20.88
C PRO A 179 7.99 -1.50 -20.23
N GLY A 180 9.19 -1.97 -20.56
CA GLY A 180 9.81 -3.13 -19.92
C GLY A 180 10.04 -2.96 -18.41
N ALA A 181 10.39 -1.75 -17.95
CA ALA A 181 10.59 -1.48 -16.52
C ALA A 181 9.25 -1.51 -15.74
N ALA A 182 8.18 -0.97 -16.33
CA ALA A 182 6.82 -1.05 -15.77
C ALA A 182 6.41 -2.51 -15.55
N ARG A 183 6.60 -3.33 -16.59
CA ARG A 183 6.29 -4.76 -16.60
C ARG A 183 7.08 -5.52 -15.53
N ALA A 184 8.39 -5.27 -15.43
CA ALA A 184 9.27 -5.96 -14.47
C ALA A 184 8.89 -5.63 -13.01
N VAL A 185 8.68 -4.36 -12.68
CA VAL A 185 8.26 -3.95 -11.33
C VAL A 185 6.89 -4.53 -11.00
N THR A 186 5.93 -4.45 -11.94
CA THR A 186 4.59 -5.01 -11.74
C THR A 186 4.64 -6.51 -11.49
N LEU A 187 5.44 -7.26 -12.28
CA LEU A 187 5.61 -8.70 -12.11
C LEU A 187 6.22 -9.04 -10.74
N ALA A 188 7.32 -8.38 -10.36
CA ALA A 188 8.00 -8.62 -9.10
C ALA A 188 7.08 -8.34 -7.90
N SER A 189 6.35 -7.23 -7.92
CA SER A 189 5.36 -6.93 -6.88
C SER A 189 4.26 -7.98 -6.80
N GLY A 190 3.75 -8.45 -7.94
CA GLY A 190 2.74 -9.51 -7.98
C GLY A 190 3.23 -10.82 -7.33
N ILE A 191 4.47 -11.23 -7.61
CA ILE A 191 5.09 -12.43 -7.02
C ILE A 191 5.19 -12.29 -5.50
N ILE A 192 5.73 -11.16 -5.02
CA ILE A 192 5.91 -10.92 -3.57
C ILE A 192 4.57 -10.98 -2.86
N MET A 193 3.54 -10.35 -3.42
CA MET A 193 2.20 -10.31 -2.82
C MET A 193 1.54 -11.69 -2.76
N VAL A 194 1.66 -12.50 -3.81
CA VAL A 194 1.14 -13.88 -3.79
C VAL A 194 1.89 -14.72 -2.77
N ALA A 195 3.23 -14.69 -2.76
CA ALA A 195 4.04 -15.48 -1.85
C ALA A 195 3.68 -15.15 -0.39
N LEU A 196 3.58 -13.86 -0.06
CA LEU A 196 3.33 -13.43 1.30
C LEU A 196 1.88 -13.68 1.73
N GLY A 197 0.92 -13.49 0.82
CA GLY A 197 -0.48 -13.89 1.06
C GLY A 197 -0.64 -15.39 1.32
N ALA A 198 0.11 -16.24 0.60
CA ALA A 198 0.09 -17.69 0.82
C ALA A 198 0.71 -18.08 2.17
N VAL A 199 1.82 -17.46 2.57
CA VAL A 199 2.45 -17.68 3.88
C VAL A 199 1.51 -17.30 5.01
N LEU A 200 0.90 -16.12 4.95
CA LEU A 200 -0.04 -15.65 5.97
C LEU A 200 -1.27 -16.56 6.09
N LEU A 201 -1.80 -17.02 4.96
CA LEU A 201 -2.92 -17.97 4.95
C LEU A 201 -2.51 -19.31 5.59
N GLY A 202 -1.31 -19.80 5.28
CA GLY A 202 -0.76 -21.02 5.87
C GLY A 202 -0.61 -20.92 7.39
N GLU A 203 -0.05 -19.81 7.89
CA GLU A 203 0.13 -19.59 9.34
C GLU A 203 -1.19 -19.50 10.11
N GLN A 204 -2.26 -18.98 9.50
CA GLN A 204 -3.59 -18.95 10.12
C GLN A 204 -4.29 -20.32 10.11
N LEU A 205 -4.12 -21.11 9.04
CA LEU A 205 -4.82 -22.38 8.86
C LEU A 205 -4.17 -23.56 9.57
N LEU A 206 -2.84 -23.58 9.71
CA LEU A 206 -2.11 -24.67 10.36
C LEU A 206 -2.49 -24.89 11.84
N PRO A 207 -2.58 -23.84 12.70
CA PRO A 207 -3.04 -23.99 14.08
C PRO A 207 -4.53 -24.35 14.17
N PHE A 208 -5.36 -23.80 13.27
CA PHE A 208 -6.78 -24.12 13.22
C PHE A 208 -7.00 -25.61 12.89
N ALA A 209 -6.30 -26.12 11.88
CA ALA A 209 -6.35 -27.54 11.51
C ALA A 209 -5.82 -28.46 12.63
N ALA A 210 -4.74 -28.08 13.32
CA ALA A 210 -4.17 -28.86 14.41
C ALA A 210 -5.12 -28.98 15.63
N SER A 211 -5.93 -27.94 15.91
CA SER A 211 -6.89 -27.95 17.02
C SER A 211 -8.15 -28.80 16.81
N HIS A 212 -8.42 -29.24 15.57
CA HIS A 212 -9.62 -30.03 15.20
C HIS A 212 -9.28 -31.52 14.90
N ILE A 213 -8.02 -31.92 15.08
CA ILE A 213 -7.55 -33.31 14.91
C ILE A 213 -7.32 -34.01 16.27
N GLN A 214 -7.42 -33.27 17.39
CA GLN A 214 -7.41 -33.80 18.76
C GLN A 214 -8.83 -33.93 19.32
#